data_AF-B7BF66-F1
#
_entry.id   AF-B7BF66-F1
#
_cell.length_a   1.000
_cell.length_b   1.000
_cell.length_c   1.000
_cell.angle_alpha   90.00
_cell.angle_beta   90.00
_cell.angle_gamma   90.00
#
_symmetry.space_group_name_H-M   'P 1'
#
loop_
_entity.id
_entity.type
_entity.pdbx_description
1 polymer ?
#
loop_
_entity_poly.entity_id
_entity_poly.type
_entity_poly.pdbx_seq_one_letter_code
_entity_poly.pdbx_strand_id
1 'polypeptide(L)'
;MKKLIYLFVLLSVWTLNLKAQDIDFPLSQSEIEKYESRVRIQRLPNVAVTHPDAYKIRTQQPVYSPSTKRITLDVINVDAPTAEPEYHRMKHWKDGKWEEFPFIDNLAFAGVGRDLSKGDTLPEHISMSEFKYPLKPNKYQVHFYVFSNIYTYCNLTDTGIQPVQETEMQGAFSFRVLESVNDSIRILFENHTNLSVQPVFFPSVDTDKQYMAHPFARSGWSGEADYMRRHVRLEAGEAVLFSIPTSWNVNRITDPNYKKQFSAGKLSPGKYKIGLQLKIYMNTEFEVK
;
A
#
# COMPACT_ATOMS: atom_id res chain seq x y z
N MET A 1 9.68 0.26 49.78
CA MET A 1 9.56 0.69 48.36
C MET A 1 9.50 -0.53 47.45
N LYS A 2 8.35 -1.18 47.40
CA LYS A 2 7.96 -2.30 46.52
C LYS A 2 6.46 -2.44 46.71
N LYS A 3 5.65 -1.67 45.96
CA LYS A 3 4.17 -1.76 45.81
C LYS A 3 3.62 -0.48 45.14
N LEU A 4 4.18 -0.09 43.99
CA LEU A 4 3.63 1.02 43.20
C LEU A 4 3.81 0.84 41.69
N ILE A 5 3.95 -0.40 41.22
CA ILE A 5 4.04 -0.75 39.78
C ILE A 5 2.81 -1.57 39.32
N TYR A 6 1.87 -1.85 40.23
CA TYR A 6 0.64 -2.59 39.93
C TYR A 6 -0.57 -1.69 39.60
N LEU A 7 -0.34 -0.46 39.15
CA LEU A 7 -1.41 0.49 38.80
C LEU A 7 -1.32 1.04 37.36
N PHE A 8 -0.58 0.38 36.47
CA PHE A 8 -0.53 0.74 35.05
C PHE A 8 -0.93 -0.40 34.09
N VAL A 9 -1.45 -1.51 34.61
CA VAL A 9 -1.80 -2.71 33.82
C VAL A 9 -3.32 -3.01 33.83
N LEU A 10 -4.13 -2.18 34.49
CA LEU A 10 -5.60 -2.36 34.58
C LEU A 10 -6.42 -1.29 33.84
N LEU A 11 -5.76 -0.46 33.00
CA LEU A 11 -6.43 0.57 32.18
C LEU A 11 -6.26 0.39 30.66
N SER A 12 -5.56 -0.65 30.19
CA SER A 12 -5.41 -0.93 28.75
C SER A 12 -6.36 -1.99 28.19
N VAL A 13 -7.28 -2.53 29.01
CA VAL A 13 -8.41 -3.34 28.53
C VAL A 13 -9.65 -2.46 28.40
N TRP A 14 -9.49 -1.32 27.74
CA TRP A 14 -10.55 -0.83 26.90
C TRP A 14 -10.20 -1.34 25.53
N THR A 15 -10.93 -2.35 25.05
CA THR A 15 -11.18 -2.48 23.63
C THR A 15 -11.71 -1.12 23.20
N LEU A 16 -10.83 -0.24 22.73
CA LEU A 16 -11.19 0.78 21.78
C LEU A 16 -11.76 -0.02 20.61
N ASN A 17 -13.07 -0.26 20.67
CA ASN A 17 -13.89 -0.10 19.49
C ASN A 17 -13.48 1.27 18.97
N LEU A 18 -12.47 1.30 18.09
CA LEU A 18 -12.25 2.39 17.17
C LEU A 18 -13.63 2.57 16.54
N LYS A 19 -14.40 3.54 17.06
CA LYS A 19 -15.56 4.00 16.34
C LYS A 19 -15.02 4.33 14.95
N ALA A 20 -15.77 4.00 13.90
CA ALA A 20 -15.39 4.20 12.50
C ALA A 20 -15.16 5.68 12.10
N GLN A 21 -14.88 6.56 13.08
CA GLN A 21 -14.79 8.00 13.04
C GLN A 21 -13.44 8.54 13.56
N ASP A 22 -12.40 7.72 13.74
CA ASP A 22 -11.02 8.20 13.99
C ASP A 22 -10.24 8.40 12.69
N ILE A 23 -10.86 9.08 11.73
CA ILE A 23 -10.12 9.65 10.63
C ILE A 23 -10.41 11.14 10.67
N ASP A 24 -9.34 11.90 10.83
CA ASP A 24 -9.31 13.34 10.56
C ASP A 24 -9.60 13.56 9.06
N PHE A 25 -10.86 13.36 8.67
CA PHE A 25 -11.32 13.38 7.30
C PHE A 25 -12.49 14.36 7.13
N PRO A 26 -12.49 15.17 6.06
CA PRO A 26 -13.50 16.21 5.85
C PRO A 26 -14.92 15.69 5.62
N LEU A 27 -15.10 14.41 5.32
CA LEU A 27 -16.37 13.81 4.92
C LEU A 27 -16.92 12.84 5.97
N SER A 28 -18.23 12.72 6.04
CA SER A 28 -18.89 11.63 6.76
C SER A 28 -18.56 10.28 6.12
N GLN A 29 -18.59 9.21 6.91
CA GLN A 29 -18.36 7.84 6.41
C GLN A 29 -19.24 7.51 5.17
N SER A 30 -20.52 7.88 5.21
CA SER A 30 -21.46 7.68 4.10
C SER A 30 -21.08 8.41 2.80
N GLU A 31 -20.35 9.52 2.87
CA GLU A 31 -19.84 10.23 1.69
C GLU A 31 -18.48 9.64 1.25
N ILE A 32 -17.63 9.21 2.20
CA ILE A 32 -16.36 8.53 1.91
C ILE A 32 -16.61 7.22 1.14
N GLU A 33 -17.60 6.44 1.57
CA GLU A 33 -17.96 5.14 0.99
C GLU A 33 -18.56 5.24 -0.41
N LYS A 34 -18.93 6.44 -0.89
CA LYS A 34 -19.34 6.68 -2.28
C LYS A 34 -18.11 6.78 -3.20
N TYR A 35 -17.26 5.76 -3.18
CA TYR A 35 -15.96 5.71 -3.85
C TYR A 35 -16.01 6.16 -5.31
N GLU A 36 -16.94 5.62 -6.09
CA GLU A 36 -17.09 5.92 -7.53
C GLU A 36 -17.53 7.36 -7.82
N SER A 37 -18.10 8.05 -6.82
CA SER A 37 -18.45 9.46 -6.93
C SER A 37 -17.26 10.39 -6.68
N ARG A 38 -16.18 9.86 -6.07
CA ARG A 38 -14.96 10.60 -5.69
C ARG A 38 -13.85 10.42 -6.71
N VAL A 39 -13.65 9.20 -7.18
CA VAL A 39 -12.55 8.83 -8.10
C VAL A 39 -13.08 7.84 -9.12
N ARG A 40 -12.85 8.11 -10.40
CA ARG A 40 -13.07 7.10 -11.46
C ARG A 40 -11.82 6.24 -11.61
N ILE A 41 -12.02 4.94 -11.79
CA ILE A 41 -10.95 3.96 -11.94
C ILE A 41 -11.21 3.20 -13.23
N GLN A 42 -10.20 3.10 -14.09
CA GLN A 42 -10.26 2.32 -15.31
C GLN A 42 -9.02 1.43 -15.39
N ARG A 43 -9.24 0.12 -15.48
CA ARG A 43 -8.14 -0.84 -15.73
C ARG A 43 -7.77 -0.83 -17.20
N LEU A 44 -6.47 -0.94 -17.47
CA LEU A 44 -5.91 -0.96 -18.81
C LEU A 44 -5.03 -2.22 -18.94
N PRO A 45 -5.25 -3.07 -19.96
CA PRO A 45 -4.46 -4.29 -20.15
C PRO A 45 -3.18 -4.01 -20.97
N ASN A 46 -2.33 -5.04 -21.07
CA ASN A 46 -1.24 -5.16 -22.07
C ASN A 46 -0.07 -4.16 -21.92
N VAL A 47 0.35 -3.89 -20.69
CA VAL A 47 1.61 -3.20 -20.42
C VAL A 47 2.76 -4.20 -20.58
N ALA A 48 3.83 -3.80 -21.25
CA ALA A 48 5.01 -4.64 -21.40
C ALA A 48 5.73 -4.86 -20.05
N VAL A 49 5.98 -6.12 -19.70
CA VAL A 49 6.82 -6.49 -18.55
C VAL A 49 8.29 -6.33 -18.94
N THR A 50 8.90 -5.23 -18.52
CA THR A 50 10.31 -4.89 -18.81
C THR A 50 11.22 -5.07 -17.60
N HIS A 51 10.66 -5.19 -16.39
CA HIS A 51 11.39 -5.34 -15.14
C HIS A 51 10.85 -6.52 -14.32
N PRO A 52 10.88 -7.77 -14.83
CA PRO A 52 10.33 -8.94 -14.15
C PRO A 52 11.01 -9.24 -12.81
N ASP A 53 12.18 -8.67 -12.56
CA ASP A 53 13.02 -9.00 -11.42
C ASP A 53 13.19 -7.82 -10.46
N ALA A 54 12.34 -6.80 -10.56
CA ALA A 54 12.48 -5.52 -9.88
C ALA A 54 12.59 -5.64 -8.35
N TYR A 55 11.76 -6.52 -7.76
CA TYR A 55 11.96 -7.03 -6.40
C TYR A 55 12.00 -8.55 -6.42
N LYS A 56 12.74 -9.13 -5.48
CA LYS A 56 12.84 -10.58 -5.29
C LYS A 56 12.79 -10.93 -3.82
N ILE A 57 12.31 -12.14 -3.57
CA ILE A 57 12.53 -12.81 -2.30
C ILE A 57 13.01 -14.23 -2.57
N ARG A 58 13.95 -14.71 -1.75
CA ARG A 58 14.41 -16.10 -1.81
C ARG A 58 14.75 -16.60 -0.42
N THR A 59 14.53 -17.88 -0.17
CA THR A 59 15.09 -18.54 1.01
C THR A 59 16.59 -18.77 0.79
N GLN A 60 17.39 -18.65 1.86
CA GLN A 60 18.82 -18.94 1.76
C GLN A 60 19.12 -20.43 1.58
N GLN A 61 18.16 -21.30 1.90
CA GLN A 61 18.23 -22.73 1.65
C GLN A 61 16.95 -23.19 0.94
N PRO A 62 17.06 -24.09 -0.06
CA PRO A 62 15.88 -24.65 -0.73
C PRO A 62 15.21 -25.76 0.09
N VAL A 63 15.94 -26.35 1.05
CA VAL A 63 15.48 -27.48 1.86
C VAL A 63 15.88 -27.25 3.32
N TYR A 64 14.93 -27.46 4.23
CA TYR A 64 15.11 -27.35 5.69
C TYR A 64 14.74 -28.66 6.38
N SER A 65 15.21 -28.88 7.61
CA SER A 65 14.78 -30.01 8.45
C SER A 65 13.53 -29.66 9.28
N PRO A 66 12.72 -30.64 9.72
CA PRO A 66 11.63 -30.43 10.67
C PRO A 66 12.08 -29.78 12.00
N SER A 67 13.36 -29.92 12.36
CA SER A 67 13.95 -29.33 13.57
C SER A 67 14.39 -27.88 13.41
N THR A 68 14.31 -27.31 12.20
CA THR A 68 14.68 -25.92 11.90
C THR A 68 13.95 -24.96 12.84
N LYS A 69 14.69 -24.04 13.44
CA LYS A 69 14.14 -23.01 14.34
C LYS A 69 13.98 -21.66 13.68
N ARG A 70 14.76 -21.40 12.64
CA ARG A 70 14.76 -20.12 11.92
C ARG A 70 14.98 -20.36 10.44
N ILE A 71 14.15 -19.73 9.63
CA ILE A 71 14.34 -19.63 8.18
C ILE A 71 14.84 -18.21 7.89
N THR A 72 15.87 -18.10 7.07
CA THR A 72 16.37 -16.81 6.60
C THR A 72 15.99 -16.61 5.14
N LEU A 73 15.45 -15.43 4.85
CA LEU A 73 15.12 -14.96 3.51
C LEU A 73 16.05 -13.82 3.15
N ASP A 74 16.40 -13.72 1.88
CA ASP A 74 16.92 -12.50 1.30
C ASP A 74 15.75 -11.76 0.63
N VAL A 75 15.45 -10.54 1.08
CA VAL A 75 14.53 -9.62 0.40
C VAL A 75 15.38 -8.63 -0.38
N ILE A 76 15.17 -8.56 -1.69
CA ILE A 76 16.08 -7.90 -2.63
C ILE A 76 15.29 -6.86 -3.42
N ASN A 77 15.79 -5.63 -3.46
CA ASN A 77 15.35 -4.63 -4.42
C ASN A 77 16.45 -4.51 -5.49
N VAL A 78 16.18 -5.03 -6.68
CA VAL A 78 17.16 -5.05 -7.77
C VAL A 78 17.22 -3.69 -8.43
N ASP A 79 16.06 -3.21 -8.89
CA ASP A 79 15.92 -1.95 -9.62
C ASP A 79 14.48 -1.42 -9.55
N ALA A 80 13.98 -1.26 -8.34
CA ALA A 80 12.66 -0.70 -8.07
C ALA A 80 12.77 0.48 -7.09
N PRO A 81 11.69 1.27 -6.91
CA PRO A 81 11.66 2.33 -5.91
C PRO A 81 12.01 1.81 -4.51
N THR A 82 12.49 2.68 -3.63
CA THR A 82 12.68 2.29 -2.21
C THR A 82 11.37 1.79 -1.64
N ALA A 83 11.46 0.73 -0.85
CA ALA A 83 10.30 0.11 -0.24
C ALA A 83 10.60 -0.31 1.20
N GLU A 84 9.55 -0.49 2.00
CA GLU A 84 9.63 -0.94 3.38
C GLU A 84 9.18 -2.40 3.45
N PRO A 85 10.07 -3.34 3.84
CA PRO A 85 9.70 -4.74 4.05
C PRO A 85 8.75 -4.89 5.24
N GLU A 86 7.74 -5.73 5.04
CA GLU A 86 6.66 -5.94 5.98
C GLU A 86 6.57 -7.41 6.41
N TYR A 87 5.52 -7.74 7.14
CA TYR A 87 5.34 -9.07 7.70
C TYR A 87 5.27 -10.19 6.68
N HIS A 88 6.08 -11.22 6.93
CA HIS A 88 5.99 -12.49 6.25
C HIS A 88 4.74 -13.25 6.70
N ARG A 89 4.16 -14.02 5.78
CA ARG A 89 3.19 -15.08 6.06
C ARG A 89 3.70 -16.37 5.46
N MET A 90 3.30 -17.50 6.03
CA MET A 90 3.67 -18.80 5.48
C MET A 90 2.42 -19.58 5.10
N LYS A 91 2.54 -20.37 4.03
CA LYS A 91 1.57 -21.35 3.60
C LYS A 91 2.23 -22.71 3.49
N HIS A 92 1.45 -23.77 3.64
CA HIS A 92 1.89 -25.13 3.36
C HIS A 92 1.04 -25.76 2.27
N TRP A 93 1.62 -26.72 1.54
CA TRP A 93 0.90 -27.42 0.49
C TRP A 93 0.05 -28.54 1.09
N LYS A 94 -1.25 -28.54 0.82
CA LYS A 94 -2.16 -29.56 1.33
C LYS A 94 -3.29 -29.79 0.33
N ASP A 95 -3.55 -31.05 -0.01
CA ASP A 95 -4.64 -31.46 -0.90
C ASP A 95 -4.68 -30.69 -2.23
N GLY A 96 -3.50 -30.41 -2.82
CA GLY A 96 -3.38 -29.72 -4.11
C GLY A 96 -3.53 -28.20 -4.07
N LYS A 97 -3.51 -27.58 -2.88
CA LYS A 97 -3.63 -26.13 -2.70
C LYS A 97 -2.70 -25.61 -1.59
N TRP A 98 -2.42 -24.32 -1.64
CA TRP A 98 -1.73 -23.60 -0.57
C TRP A 98 -2.71 -23.22 0.54
N GLU A 99 -2.53 -23.76 1.75
CA GLU A 99 -3.27 -23.35 2.96
C GLU A 99 -2.38 -22.50 3.88
N GLU A 100 -2.98 -21.53 4.60
CA GLU A 100 -2.24 -20.68 5.54
C GLU A 100 -1.65 -21.52 6.67
N PHE A 101 -0.36 -21.33 6.94
CA PHE A 101 0.32 -21.96 8.05
C PHE A 101 0.14 -21.07 9.29
N PRO A 102 -0.59 -21.54 10.32
CA PRO A 102 -1.17 -20.66 11.32
C PRO A 102 -0.13 -20.10 12.31
N PHE A 103 -0.18 -18.78 12.51
CA PHE A 103 0.51 -18.10 13.61
C PHE A 103 -0.09 -18.46 14.97
N ILE A 104 0.68 -18.34 16.04
CA ILE A 104 0.15 -18.38 17.41
C ILE A 104 -0.88 -17.25 17.63
N ASP A 105 -1.90 -17.50 18.45
CA ASP A 105 -3.12 -16.65 18.57
C ASP A 105 -2.90 -15.26 19.18
N ASN A 106 -1.65 -14.81 19.37
CA ASN A 106 -1.34 -13.56 20.06
C ASN A 106 -0.05 -12.89 19.56
N LEU A 107 0.23 -12.94 18.26
CA LEU A 107 1.33 -12.15 17.70
C LEU A 107 0.87 -10.70 17.48
N ALA A 108 1.43 -9.78 18.25
CA ALA A 108 1.45 -8.37 17.89
C ALA A 108 2.60 -8.16 16.89
N PHE A 109 2.25 -7.68 15.70
CA PHE A 109 3.19 -7.39 14.63
C PHE A 109 3.61 -5.90 14.73
N ALA A 110 4.86 -5.60 15.13
CA ALA A 110 5.47 -4.26 15.13
C ALA A 110 6.48 -4.03 13.98
N GLY A 111 6.05 -3.35 12.91
CA GLY A 111 6.91 -3.05 11.75
C GLY A 111 8.19 -2.32 12.18
N VAL A 112 9.33 -2.73 11.62
CA VAL A 112 10.66 -2.28 12.10
C VAL A 112 11.16 -1.02 11.37
N GLY A 113 10.41 -0.52 10.37
CA GLY A 113 10.72 0.72 9.64
C GLY A 113 12.09 0.68 8.94
N ARG A 114 12.37 -0.37 8.16
CA ARG A 114 13.63 -0.52 7.42
C ARG A 114 13.40 -0.16 5.96
N ASP A 115 14.26 0.67 5.40
CA ASP A 115 14.27 0.95 3.97
C ASP A 115 15.03 -0.14 3.20
N LEU A 116 14.43 -0.62 2.12
CA LEU A 116 15.02 -1.48 1.10
C LEU A 116 15.23 -0.64 -0.16
N SER A 117 16.39 -0.01 -0.28
CA SER A 117 16.74 0.86 -1.41
C SER A 117 17.11 0.06 -2.65
N LYS A 118 17.15 0.73 -3.80
CA LYS A 118 17.59 0.12 -5.05
C LYS A 118 19.00 -0.49 -4.91
N GLY A 119 19.14 -1.75 -5.27
CA GLY A 119 20.38 -2.54 -5.16
C GLY A 119 20.55 -3.23 -3.81
N ASP A 120 19.70 -2.97 -2.83
CA ASP A 120 19.85 -3.53 -1.49
C ASP A 120 19.38 -4.99 -1.41
N THR A 121 19.97 -5.70 -0.46
CA THR A 121 19.48 -6.99 0.02
C THR A 121 19.39 -6.95 1.54
N LEU A 122 18.21 -7.23 2.09
CA LEU A 122 17.97 -7.30 3.52
C LEU A 122 17.66 -8.74 3.94
N PRO A 123 18.30 -9.24 5.01
CA PRO A 123 17.90 -10.51 5.60
C PRO A 123 16.61 -10.33 6.39
N GLU A 124 15.66 -11.24 6.16
CA GLU A 124 14.47 -11.42 6.97
C GLU A 124 14.52 -12.77 7.69
N HIS A 125 14.14 -12.78 8.95
CA HIS A 125 14.19 -13.97 9.79
C HIS A 125 12.80 -14.39 10.22
N ILE A 126 12.40 -15.58 9.79
CA ILE A 126 11.17 -16.23 10.23
C ILE A 126 11.54 -17.16 11.39
N SER A 127 11.06 -16.87 12.60
CA SER A 127 11.17 -17.81 13.71
C SER A 127 10.05 -18.83 13.68
N MET A 128 10.39 -20.13 13.77
CA MET A 128 9.37 -21.18 13.85
C MET A 128 8.57 -21.14 15.16
N SER A 129 9.00 -20.35 16.14
CA SER A 129 8.21 -20.08 17.36
C SER A 129 7.00 -19.18 17.11
N GLU A 130 6.92 -18.51 15.95
CA GLU A 130 5.79 -17.64 15.59
C GLU A 130 4.55 -18.46 15.17
N PHE A 131 4.72 -19.74 14.83
CA PHE A 131 3.67 -20.60 14.32
C PHE A 131 3.18 -21.62 15.35
N LYS A 132 1.90 -22.02 15.26
CA LYS A 132 1.27 -22.98 16.19
C LYS A 132 1.90 -24.36 16.12
N TYR A 133 2.42 -24.74 14.96
CA TYR A 133 2.89 -26.09 14.70
C TYR A 133 4.35 -26.06 14.24
N PRO A 134 5.14 -27.09 14.60
CA PRO A 134 6.45 -27.27 14.00
C PRO A 134 6.31 -27.59 12.51
N LEU A 135 7.40 -27.36 11.78
CA LEU A 135 7.52 -27.84 10.41
C LEU A 135 7.40 -29.37 10.35
N LYS A 136 6.78 -29.86 9.28
CA LYS A 136 6.67 -31.28 8.94
C LYS A 136 7.16 -31.46 7.49
N PRO A 137 7.58 -32.67 7.10
CA PRO A 137 7.96 -32.93 5.72
C PRO A 137 6.84 -32.52 4.75
N ASN A 138 7.06 -31.45 3.98
CA ASN A 138 6.10 -30.84 3.06
C ASN A 138 6.74 -29.71 2.22
N LYS A 139 5.98 -29.15 1.29
CA LYS A 139 6.29 -27.88 0.62
C LYS A 139 5.67 -26.71 1.38
N TYR A 140 6.43 -25.63 1.48
CA TYR A 140 6.04 -24.39 2.11
C TYR A 140 6.28 -23.22 1.16
N GLN A 141 5.42 -22.20 1.26
CA GLN A 141 5.56 -20.95 0.55
C GLN A 141 5.57 -19.81 1.55
N VAL A 142 6.60 -18.98 1.48
CA VAL A 142 6.62 -17.70 2.16
C VAL A 142 5.99 -16.67 1.24
N HIS A 143 4.97 -16.00 1.77
CA HIS A 143 4.35 -14.85 1.14
C HIS A 143 4.83 -13.60 1.87
N PHE A 144 5.39 -12.65 1.12
CA PHE A 144 5.97 -11.43 1.64
C PHE A 144 5.44 -10.24 0.85
N TYR A 145 5.45 -9.06 1.45
CA TYR A 145 5.20 -7.85 0.69
C TYR A 145 6.09 -6.71 1.17
N VAL A 146 6.30 -5.75 0.28
CA VAL A 146 6.94 -4.48 0.61
C VAL A 146 5.94 -3.35 0.33
N PHE A 147 5.99 -2.27 1.11
CA PHE A 147 5.28 -1.04 0.79
C PHE A 147 6.21 -0.07 0.07
N SER A 148 5.76 0.54 -1.02
CA SER A 148 6.51 1.63 -1.66
C SER A 148 5.62 2.85 -1.80
N ASN A 149 6.13 4.01 -1.43
CA ASN A 149 5.46 5.29 -1.62
C ASN A 149 6.05 5.96 -2.85
N ILE A 150 5.24 6.12 -3.89
CA ILE A 150 5.64 6.77 -5.13
C ILE A 150 4.89 8.10 -5.28
N TYR A 151 5.46 9.04 -6.02
CA TYR A 151 4.80 10.30 -6.29
C TYR A 151 5.25 10.89 -7.62
N THR A 152 4.44 11.81 -8.12
CA THR A 152 4.74 12.67 -9.28
C THR A 152 4.11 14.05 -9.04
N TYR A 153 4.35 15.01 -9.93
CA TYR A 153 3.76 16.34 -9.84
C TYR A 153 3.00 16.73 -11.11
N CYS A 154 2.02 17.60 -10.93
CA CYS A 154 1.37 18.31 -12.02
C CYS A 154 1.19 19.79 -11.69
N ASN A 155 1.08 20.62 -12.73
CA ASN A 155 0.65 22.00 -12.65
C ASN A 155 -0.81 22.09 -13.08
N LEU A 156 -1.66 22.59 -12.20
CA LEU A 156 -3.02 23.01 -12.53
C LEU A 156 -2.99 24.49 -12.92
N THR A 157 -3.59 24.79 -14.06
CA THR A 157 -3.81 26.16 -14.56
C THR A 157 -5.31 26.44 -14.68
N ASP A 158 -5.67 27.66 -15.05
CA ASP A 158 -7.07 28.01 -15.30
C ASP A 158 -7.71 27.26 -16.48
N THR A 159 -6.92 26.60 -17.33
CA THR A 159 -7.42 25.94 -18.55
C THR A 159 -7.00 24.47 -18.69
N GLY A 160 -5.94 24.04 -18.01
CA GLY A 160 -5.41 22.69 -18.16
C GLY A 160 -4.58 22.19 -16.99
N ILE A 161 -4.29 20.90 -17.03
CA ILE A 161 -3.41 20.18 -16.11
C ILE A 161 -2.25 19.65 -16.94
N GLN A 162 -1.03 19.95 -16.51
CA GLN A 162 0.19 19.55 -17.20
C GLN A 162 1.07 18.74 -16.25
N PRO A 163 1.62 17.58 -16.67
CA PRO A 163 2.63 16.89 -15.87
C PRO A 163 3.86 17.79 -15.69
N VAL A 164 4.49 17.70 -14.53
CA VAL A 164 5.81 18.33 -14.31
C VAL A 164 6.86 17.34 -14.79
N GLN A 165 7.58 17.72 -15.84
CA GLN A 165 8.68 16.92 -16.40
C GLN A 165 9.69 16.54 -15.31
N GLU A 166 10.37 15.40 -15.51
CA GLU A 166 11.37 14.82 -14.59
C GLU A 166 10.82 14.32 -13.24
N THR A 167 9.55 14.59 -12.92
CA THR A 167 8.89 14.04 -11.72
C THR A 167 8.09 12.77 -12.00
N GLU A 168 7.95 12.39 -13.27
CA GLU A 168 7.30 11.15 -13.66
C GLU A 168 8.19 9.97 -13.31
N MET A 169 7.60 8.95 -12.69
CA MET A 169 8.34 7.72 -12.42
C MET A 169 8.36 6.85 -13.67
N GLN A 170 9.53 6.28 -13.96
CA GLN A 170 9.75 5.32 -15.04
C GLN A 170 10.60 4.15 -14.50
N GLY A 171 10.45 2.96 -15.08
CA GLY A 171 11.17 1.76 -14.67
C GLY A 171 10.22 0.61 -14.34
N ALA A 172 10.45 -0.05 -13.20
CA ALA A 172 9.60 -1.14 -12.71
C ALA A 172 8.12 -0.75 -12.60
N PHE A 173 7.87 0.49 -12.23
CA PHE A 173 6.55 1.12 -12.26
C PHE A 173 6.63 2.41 -13.06
N SER A 174 5.62 2.68 -13.87
CA SER A 174 5.39 4.02 -14.43
C SER A 174 4.30 4.71 -13.62
N PHE A 175 4.53 5.97 -13.25
CA PHE A 175 3.55 6.77 -12.53
C PHE A 175 3.61 8.22 -12.97
N ARG A 176 2.55 8.66 -13.64
CA ARG A 176 2.49 9.99 -14.27
C ARG A 176 1.09 10.57 -14.28
N VAL A 177 1.02 11.90 -14.36
CA VAL A 177 -0.21 12.63 -14.65
C VAL A 177 -0.32 12.82 -16.16
N LEU A 178 -1.50 12.57 -16.72
CA LEU A 178 -1.77 12.83 -18.13
C LEU A 178 -2.19 14.28 -18.31
N GLU A 179 -1.72 14.89 -19.40
CA GLU A 179 -2.19 16.22 -19.79
C GLU A 179 -3.70 16.17 -20.08
N SER A 180 -4.43 17.15 -19.55
CA SER A 180 -5.89 17.24 -19.71
C SER A 180 -6.37 18.67 -19.54
N VAL A 181 -7.65 18.90 -19.86
CA VAL A 181 -8.36 20.08 -19.38
C VAL A 181 -8.42 20.06 -17.84
N ASN A 182 -8.73 21.21 -17.23
CA ASN A 182 -8.70 21.37 -15.78
C ASN A 182 -9.91 20.76 -15.03
N ASP A 183 -10.58 19.76 -15.58
CA ASP A 183 -11.74 19.10 -14.98
C ASP A 183 -11.37 18.00 -13.97
N SER A 184 -10.29 17.28 -14.27
CA SER A 184 -9.89 16.08 -13.57
C SER A 184 -8.39 15.84 -13.70
N ILE A 185 -7.75 15.53 -12.58
CA ILE A 185 -6.37 15.03 -12.57
C ILE A 185 -6.42 13.56 -12.99
N ARG A 186 -5.89 13.27 -14.17
CA ARG A 186 -5.83 11.92 -14.74
C ARG A 186 -4.46 11.30 -14.45
N ILE A 187 -4.43 10.17 -13.76
CA ILE A 187 -3.19 9.58 -13.23
C ILE A 187 -3.06 8.17 -13.76
N LEU A 188 -2.00 7.90 -14.51
CA LEU A 188 -1.71 6.59 -15.05
C LEU A 188 -0.64 5.92 -14.18
N PHE A 189 -0.98 4.72 -13.68
CA PHE A 189 -0.05 3.81 -13.03
C PHE A 189 0.09 2.54 -13.87
N GLU A 190 1.32 2.16 -14.21
CA GLU A 190 1.63 1.00 -15.03
C GLU A 190 2.57 0.03 -14.28
N ASN A 191 2.22 -1.25 -14.22
CA ASN A 191 3.04 -2.30 -13.63
C ASN A 191 3.89 -2.99 -14.70
N HIS A 192 5.17 -2.65 -14.79
CA HIS A 192 6.12 -3.27 -15.72
C HIS A 192 6.85 -4.48 -15.12
N THR A 193 6.38 -4.99 -13.97
CA THR A 193 6.95 -6.16 -13.30
C THR A 193 6.14 -7.44 -13.56
N ASN A 194 6.66 -8.58 -13.13
CA ASN A 194 5.92 -9.83 -13.07
C ASN A 194 5.15 -10.02 -11.74
N LEU A 195 5.20 -9.03 -10.85
CA LEU A 195 4.66 -9.10 -9.51
C LEU A 195 3.21 -8.61 -9.50
N SER A 196 2.43 -9.13 -8.57
CA SER A 196 1.11 -8.59 -8.25
C SER A 196 1.30 -7.35 -7.38
N VAL A 197 0.63 -6.25 -7.73
CA VAL A 197 0.77 -4.95 -7.08
C VAL A 197 -0.60 -4.38 -6.74
N GLN A 198 -0.71 -3.81 -5.54
CA GLN A 198 -1.93 -3.24 -5.01
C GLN A 198 -1.68 -1.80 -4.57
N PRO A 199 -2.20 -0.79 -5.27
CA PRO A 199 -2.39 0.53 -4.70
C PRO A 199 -3.25 0.43 -3.44
N VAL A 200 -2.72 0.86 -2.30
CA VAL A 200 -3.36 0.65 -0.99
C VAL A 200 -4.56 1.57 -0.82
N PHE A 201 -4.44 2.82 -1.26
CA PHE A 201 -5.45 3.86 -1.16
C PHE A 201 -5.64 4.55 -2.51
N PHE A 202 -6.60 5.47 -2.61
CA PHE A 202 -6.64 6.36 -3.76
C PHE A 202 -5.40 7.25 -3.84
N PRO A 203 -5.04 7.73 -5.04
CA PRO A 203 -3.95 8.69 -5.16
C PRO A 203 -4.25 9.96 -4.37
N SER A 204 -3.30 10.39 -3.53
CA SER A 204 -3.40 11.64 -2.80
C SER A 204 -3.15 12.84 -3.70
N VAL A 205 -3.78 13.96 -3.37
CA VAL A 205 -3.53 15.25 -4.01
C VAL A 205 -3.14 16.23 -2.91
N ASP A 206 -1.86 16.57 -2.89
CA ASP A 206 -1.20 17.37 -1.87
C ASP A 206 -0.42 18.53 -2.50
N THR A 207 0.19 19.38 -1.69
CA THR A 207 1.27 20.29 -2.12
C THR A 207 2.49 20.06 -1.23
N ASP A 208 3.63 20.69 -1.53
CA ASP A 208 4.82 20.58 -0.68
C ASP A 208 4.63 21.18 0.72
N LYS A 209 3.61 22.04 0.90
CA LYS A 209 3.33 22.75 2.16
C LYS A 209 2.05 22.30 2.86
N GLN A 210 1.13 21.75 2.10
CA GLN A 210 -0.21 21.43 2.57
C GLN A 210 -0.53 19.99 2.23
N TYR A 211 -0.70 19.22 3.30
CA TYR A 211 -1.32 17.91 3.26
C TYR A 211 -2.81 18.03 2.97
N MET A 212 -3.36 17.10 2.18
CA MET A 212 -4.77 17.02 1.82
C MET A 212 -5.27 18.31 1.15
N ALA A 213 -4.74 18.62 -0.02
CA ALA A 213 -5.22 19.74 -0.82
C ALA A 213 -6.58 19.45 -1.49
N HIS A 214 -6.97 18.18 -1.57
CA HIS A 214 -8.24 17.73 -2.12
C HIS A 214 -9.04 16.90 -1.10
N PRO A 215 -10.31 17.27 -0.80
CA PRO A 215 -11.08 16.63 0.26
C PRO A 215 -11.48 15.19 -0.04
N PHE A 216 -11.42 14.75 -1.30
CA PHE A 216 -11.82 13.39 -1.68
C PHE A 216 -10.64 12.45 -1.97
N ALA A 217 -9.40 12.96 -2.00
CA ALA A 217 -8.27 12.21 -2.54
C ALA A 217 -7.47 11.42 -1.49
N ARG A 218 -7.86 11.40 -0.21
CA ARG A 218 -7.02 10.72 0.80
C ARG A 218 -7.71 10.38 2.12
N SER A 219 -8.43 9.25 2.22
CA SER A 219 -9.04 8.89 3.52
C SER A 219 -8.12 8.11 4.45
N GLY A 220 -7.10 7.39 3.94
CA GLY A 220 -6.24 6.54 4.77
C GLY A 220 -7.00 5.46 5.56
N TRP A 221 -8.27 5.24 5.20
CA TRP A 221 -9.21 4.41 5.95
C TRP A 221 -9.11 2.94 5.58
N SER A 222 -9.26 2.04 6.55
CA SER A 222 -9.35 0.60 6.30
C SER A 222 -10.41 0.22 5.27
N GLY A 223 -11.56 0.90 5.25
CA GLY A 223 -12.60 0.67 4.24
C GLY A 223 -12.14 1.01 2.82
N GLU A 224 -11.41 2.13 2.64
CA GLU A 224 -10.82 2.47 1.33
C GLU A 224 -9.76 1.45 0.91
N ALA A 225 -8.93 0.99 1.85
CA ALA A 225 -7.96 -0.08 1.59
C ALA A 225 -8.62 -1.39 1.18
N ASP A 226 -9.75 -1.74 1.80
CA ASP A 226 -10.54 -2.92 1.44
C ASP A 226 -11.21 -2.76 0.07
N TYR A 227 -11.75 -1.58 -0.24
CA TYR A 227 -12.30 -1.26 -1.55
C TYR A 227 -11.23 -1.38 -2.63
N MET A 228 -10.07 -0.73 -2.45
CA MET A 228 -8.95 -0.78 -3.39
C MET A 228 -8.47 -2.22 -3.60
N ARG A 229 -8.39 -3.03 -2.54
CA ARG A 229 -8.00 -4.44 -2.62
C ARG A 229 -8.90 -5.29 -3.52
N ARG A 230 -10.20 -4.97 -3.56
CA ARG A 230 -11.18 -5.71 -4.37
C ARG A 230 -11.23 -5.26 -5.83
N HIS A 231 -10.83 -4.02 -6.12
CA HIS A 231 -11.05 -3.40 -7.44
C HIS A 231 -9.76 -3.10 -8.21
N VAL A 232 -8.63 -2.93 -7.52
CA VAL A 232 -7.38 -2.40 -8.10
C VAL A 232 -6.18 -3.26 -7.68
N ARG A 233 -6.33 -4.57 -7.71
CA ARG A 233 -5.17 -5.47 -7.68
C ARG A 233 -4.71 -5.70 -9.10
N LEU A 234 -3.51 -5.25 -9.42
CA LEU A 234 -2.90 -5.37 -10.74
C LEU A 234 -1.97 -6.57 -10.76
N GLU A 235 -2.19 -7.46 -11.71
CA GLU A 235 -1.26 -8.53 -12.02
C GLU A 235 -0.14 -8.00 -12.94
N ALA A 236 0.76 -8.90 -13.33
CA ALA A 236 1.87 -8.59 -14.22
C ALA A 236 1.39 -7.93 -15.52
N GLY A 237 2.01 -6.81 -15.91
CA GLY A 237 1.70 -6.14 -17.18
C GLY A 237 0.31 -5.50 -17.23
N GLU A 238 -0.27 -5.13 -16.09
CA GLU A 238 -1.52 -4.37 -16.03
C GLU A 238 -1.30 -2.92 -15.60
N ALA A 239 -2.25 -2.06 -15.96
CA ALA A 239 -2.26 -0.65 -15.59
C ALA A 239 -3.63 -0.22 -15.05
N VAL A 240 -3.65 0.94 -14.41
CA VAL A 240 -4.85 1.63 -13.98
C VAL A 240 -4.75 3.12 -14.24
N LEU A 241 -5.84 3.68 -14.74
CA LEU A 241 -6.07 5.11 -14.86
C LEU A 241 -7.02 5.56 -13.75
N PHE A 242 -6.57 6.46 -12.90
CA PHE A 242 -7.41 7.19 -11.95
C PHE A 242 -7.83 8.53 -12.55
N SER A 243 -9.04 8.98 -12.24
CA SER A 243 -9.47 10.36 -12.52
C SER A 243 -10.09 10.97 -11.27
N ILE A 244 -9.45 12.00 -10.75
CA ILE A 244 -9.87 12.74 -9.55
C ILE A 244 -10.38 14.11 -10.03
N PRO A 245 -11.63 14.50 -9.75
CA PRO A 245 -12.13 15.81 -10.15
C PRO A 245 -11.32 16.93 -9.49
N THR A 246 -11.18 18.08 -10.14
CA THR A 246 -10.53 19.27 -9.52
C THR A 246 -11.50 20.11 -8.70
N SER A 247 -12.79 19.78 -8.73
CA SER A 247 -13.87 20.50 -8.07
C SER A 247 -14.77 19.57 -7.24
N TRP A 248 -15.40 20.13 -6.22
CA TRP A 248 -16.22 19.39 -5.27
C TRP A 248 -17.40 20.21 -4.77
N ASN A 249 -18.45 19.51 -4.33
CA ASN A 249 -19.58 20.14 -3.67
C ASN A 249 -19.26 20.38 -2.19
N VAL A 250 -19.06 21.65 -1.82
CA VAL A 250 -18.78 22.10 -0.45
C VAL A 250 -19.85 21.65 0.55
N ASN A 251 -21.10 21.44 0.12
CA ASN A 251 -22.17 20.98 1.01
C ASN A 251 -22.01 19.53 1.45
N ARG A 252 -21.16 18.74 0.79
CA ARG A 252 -20.83 17.36 1.21
C ARG A 252 -19.80 17.32 2.34
N ILE A 253 -19.14 18.44 2.63
CA ILE A 253 -18.17 18.55 3.71
C ILE A 253 -18.94 18.87 4.99
N THR A 254 -18.89 17.94 5.93
CA THR A 254 -19.69 18.01 7.17
C THR A 254 -18.93 18.68 8.30
N ASP A 255 -17.60 18.56 8.32
CA ASP A 255 -16.77 19.22 9.32
C ASP A 255 -16.67 20.74 9.04
N PRO A 256 -16.97 21.63 9.99
CA PRO A 256 -16.95 23.07 9.78
C PRO A 256 -15.56 23.65 9.45
N ASN A 257 -14.49 23.12 10.05
CA ASN A 257 -13.13 23.59 9.81
C ASN A 257 -12.69 23.25 8.39
N TYR A 258 -12.93 22.00 7.99
CA TYR A 258 -12.66 21.57 6.63
C TYR A 258 -13.56 22.25 5.62
N LYS A 259 -14.82 22.52 5.96
CA LYS A 259 -15.74 23.26 5.08
C LYS A 259 -15.22 24.67 4.80
N LYS A 260 -14.60 25.32 5.80
CA LYS A 260 -13.91 26.60 5.61
C LYS A 260 -12.66 26.43 4.72
N GLN A 261 -11.82 25.45 5.01
CA GLN A 261 -10.60 25.17 4.23
C GLN A 261 -10.91 24.91 2.75
N PHE A 262 -11.95 24.14 2.46
CA PHE A 262 -12.33 23.70 1.12
C PHE A 262 -13.49 24.52 0.53
N SER A 263 -13.77 25.69 1.09
CA SER A 263 -14.93 26.54 0.73
C SER A 263 -14.91 27.04 -0.71
N ALA A 264 -13.74 27.09 -1.36
CA ALA A 264 -13.60 27.45 -2.76
C ALA A 264 -14.30 26.44 -3.70
N GLY A 265 -14.56 25.21 -3.26
CA GLY A 265 -15.22 24.19 -4.07
C GLY A 265 -14.37 23.66 -5.24
N LYS A 266 -13.10 24.09 -5.35
CA LYS A 266 -12.16 23.63 -6.37
C LYS A 266 -10.71 23.88 -5.96
N LEU A 267 -9.80 23.14 -6.59
CA LEU A 267 -8.37 23.41 -6.53
C LEU A 267 -8.07 24.76 -7.20
N SER A 268 -7.16 25.52 -6.60
CA SER A 268 -6.59 26.74 -7.18
C SER A 268 -5.50 26.38 -8.19
N PRO A 269 -5.23 27.22 -9.21
CA PRO A 269 -4.02 27.06 -10.02
C PRO A 269 -2.76 26.94 -9.15
N GLY A 270 -1.88 26.01 -9.49
CA GLY A 270 -0.71 25.72 -8.69
C GLY A 270 -0.08 24.36 -8.98
N LYS A 271 1.03 24.09 -8.31
CA LYS A 271 1.75 22.82 -8.39
C LYS A 271 1.24 21.85 -7.32
N TYR A 272 0.85 20.66 -7.74
CA TYR A 272 0.31 19.61 -6.88
C TYR A 272 1.21 18.38 -6.91
N LYS A 273 1.39 17.78 -5.74
CA LYS A 273 2.04 16.48 -5.55
C LYS A 273 0.96 15.41 -5.56
N ILE A 274 1.13 14.41 -6.41
CA ILE A 274 0.27 13.25 -6.49
C ILE A 274 1.00 12.07 -5.89
N GLY A 275 0.46 11.47 -4.82
CA GLY A 275 1.07 10.35 -4.12
C GLY A 275 0.30 9.04 -4.30
N LEU A 276 1.00 7.92 -4.34
CA LEU A 276 0.39 6.59 -4.33
C LEU A 276 1.21 5.64 -3.46
N GLN A 277 0.55 4.97 -2.51
CA GLN A 277 1.17 3.89 -1.75
C GLN A 277 0.87 2.56 -2.43
N LEU A 278 1.91 1.78 -2.67
CA LEU A 278 1.85 0.47 -3.30
C LEU A 278 2.17 -0.61 -2.28
N LYS A 279 1.46 -1.73 -2.38
CA LYS A 279 1.80 -3.00 -1.75
C LYS A 279 2.21 -3.98 -2.85
N ILE A 280 3.47 -4.40 -2.84
CA ILE A 280 4.05 -5.28 -3.85
C ILE A 280 4.20 -6.68 -3.26
N TYR A 281 3.55 -7.67 -3.88
CA TYR A 281 3.51 -9.04 -3.38
C TYR A 281 4.62 -9.89 -3.99
N MET A 282 5.33 -10.62 -3.14
CA MET A 282 6.38 -11.55 -3.52
C MET A 282 6.17 -12.89 -2.83
N ASN A 283 6.69 -13.96 -3.44
CA ASN A 283 6.69 -15.28 -2.83
C ASN A 283 7.99 -16.02 -3.11
N THR A 284 8.33 -16.94 -2.22
CA THR A 284 9.39 -17.94 -2.40
C THR A 284 8.94 -19.25 -1.78
N GLU A 285 9.44 -20.36 -2.29
CA GLU A 285 9.10 -21.70 -1.82
C GLU A 285 10.31 -22.40 -1.24
N PHE A 286 10.07 -23.30 -0.28
CA PHE A 286 11.08 -24.21 0.25
C PHE A 286 10.45 -25.56 0.61
N GLU A 287 11.28 -26.59 0.69
CA GLU A 287 10.87 -27.92 1.13
C GLU A 287 11.35 -28.21 2.56
N VAL A 288 10.60 -29.05 3.26
CA VAL A 288 11.04 -29.67 4.51
C VAL A 288 11.20 -31.17 4.27
N LYS A 289 12.36 -31.73 4.64
CA LYS A 289 12.69 -33.15 4.51
C LYS A 289 13.15 -33.74 5.83
#